data_AF-A0A0G0EJ49-F1
#
_entry.id   AF-A0A0G0EJ49-F1
#
_cell.length_a   1.000
_cell.length_b   1.000
_cell.length_c   1.000
_cell.angle_alpha   90.00
_cell.angle_beta   90.00
_cell.angle_gamma   90.00
#
_symmetry.space_group_name_H-M   'P 1'
#
loop_
_entity.id
_entity.type
_entity.pdbx_description
1 polymer ?
#
loop_
_entity_poly.entity_id
_entity_poly.type
_entity_poly.pdbx_seq_one_letter_code
_entity_poly.pdbx_strand_id
1 'polypeptide(L)'
;MKGARVFRNPSINFLIKKTLERKEGVSSKTGSLVVNTGKYTGRSPHDKFIVDTPEIHDKINWGKVNVPISKESFAKLKSKIDVFFEKQKEVFIIDAQVGASKKHNIKVRVYCEFAYQALFATHLFRRLSQSQLKKFTQDLTVYCAPSVTSNPKSDGTNSEAFIVLNIHEKTILIGGSKYAGEIKKSVFSYMNYLLPQSDVFPMHCSANIESNGKTTALFFGLSGTGKTTLSADPDRSLIGDDEHGWGQDGVFNFEGGCYAKCIRLKRESEPQIWVAIRRKGALLENVVLEKNGDLFTRLILSLIP
;
A
#
# COMPACT_ATOMS: atom_id res chain seq x y z
N MET A 1 -17.22 -16.35 -4.38
CA MET A 1 -16.53 -16.94 -3.19
C MET A 1 -17.37 -18.04 -2.52
N LYS A 2 -17.97 -18.99 -3.25
CA LYS A 2 -18.73 -20.09 -2.62
C LYS A 2 -17.73 -21.11 -2.05
N GLY A 3 -17.74 -21.31 -0.72
CA GLY A 3 -16.89 -22.31 -0.05
C GLY A 3 -15.51 -21.85 0.42
N ALA A 4 -15.11 -20.61 0.12
CA ALA A 4 -13.87 -20.03 0.63
C ALA A 4 -14.01 -19.63 2.11
N ARG A 5 -12.99 -19.92 2.93
CA ARG A 5 -12.89 -19.33 4.26
C ARG A 5 -12.41 -17.88 4.13
N VAL A 6 -13.28 -16.94 4.48
CA VAL A 6 -12.99 -15.51 4.41
C VAL A 6 -12.51 -15.01 5.77
N PHE A 7 -11.31 -14.46 5.83
CA PHE A 7 -10.75 -13.81 7.01
C PHE A 7 -10.84 -12.29 6.82
N ARG A 8 -11.81 -11.66 7.47
CA ARG A 8 -12.02 -10.20 7.40
C ARG A 8 -11.46 -9.51 8.64
N ASN A 9 -10.57 -8.53 8.42
CA ASN A 9 -9.82 -7.82 9.44
C ASN A 9 -9.20 -8.73 10.54
N PRO A 10 -8.48 -9.81 10.16
CA PRO A 10 -7.84 -10.69 11.14
C PRO A 10 -6.76 -9.94 11.95
N SER A 11 -6.41 -10.49 13.11
CA SER A 11 -5.36 -9.90 13.95
C SER A 11 -3.97 -10.01 13.31
N ILE A 12 -3.07 -9.09 13.67
CA ILE A 12 -1.67 -9.11 13.22
C ILE A 12 -1.00 -10.47 13.49
N ASN A 13 -1.20 -11.03 14.69
CA ASN A 13 -0.64 -12.34 15.04
C ASN A 13 -1.20 -13.47 14.15
N PHE A 14 -2.49 -13.42 13.80
CA PHE A 14 -3.08 -14.38 12.89
C PHE A 14 -2.47 -14.29 11.49
N LEU A 15 -2.31 -13.06 10.97
CA LEU A 15 -1.71 -12.83 9.66
C LEU A 15 -0.26 -13.31 9.59
N ILE A 16 0.56 -12.99 10.60
CA ILE A 16 1.95 -13.50 10.70
C ILE A 16 1.97 -15.03 10.71
N LYS A 17 1.12 -15.64 11.55
CA LYS A 17 1.02 -17.11 11.62
C LYS A 17 0.66 -17.70 10.26
N LYS A 18 -0.33 -17.12 9.57
CA LYS A 18 -0.76 -17.57 8.24
C LYS A 18 0.31 -17.40 7.18
N THR A 19 1.06 -16.30 7.19
CA THR A 19 2.21 -16.09 6.29
C THR A 19 3.25 -17.20 6.47
N LEU A 20 3.57 -17.57 7.71
CA LEU A 20 4.52 -18.65 8.01
C LEU A 20 3.96 -20.04 7.63
N GLU A 21 2.72 -20.34 7.99
CA GLU A 21 2.03 -21.60 7.65
C GLU A 21 1.97 -21.83 6.12
N ARG A 22 1.70 -20.77 5.35
CA ARG A 22 1.62 -20.81 3.88
C ARG A 22 2.98 -20.65 3.19
N LYS A 23 4.08 -20.57 3.94
CA LYS A 23 5.45 -20.39 3.42
C LYS A 23 5.59 -19.16 2.51
N GLU A 24 4.85 -18.10 2.83
CA GLU A 24 4.90 -16.81 2.11
C GLU A 24 6.07 -15.94 2.58
N GLY A 25 6.65 -16.27 3.74
CA GLY A 25 7.78 -15.58 4.36
C GLY A 25 8.40 -16.40 5.48
N VAL A 26 9.40 -15.82 6.14
CA VAL A 26 10.16 -16.41 7.25
C VAL A 26 10.25 -15.43 8.42
N SER A 27 10.49 -15.95 9.62
CA SER A 27 10.78 -15.09 10.77
C SER A 27 12.27 -14.80 10.85
N SER A 28 12.62 -13.54 11.05
CA SER A 28 13.96 -13.13 11.50
C SER A 28 14.20 -13.54 12.97
N LYS A 29 15.45 -13.48 13.41
CA LYS A 29 15.88 -13.68 14.80
C LYS A 29 15.19 -12.72 15.77
N THR A 30 14.85 -11.51 15.32
CA THR A 30 14.16 -10.49 16.12
C THR A 30 12.63 -10.61 16.10
N GLY A 31 12.08 -11.61 15.39
CA GLY A 31 10.64 -11.86 15.29
C GLY A 31 9.91 -11.03 14.22
N SER A 32 10.63 -10.24 13.44
CA SER A 32 10.10 -9.55 12.26
C SER A 32 9.84 -10.56 11.13
N LEU A 33 8.76 -10.36 10.38
CA LEU A 33 8.39 -11.20 9.25
C LEU A 33 9.12 -10.72 7.99
N VAL A 34 9.81 -11.61 7.30
CA VAL A 34 10.54 -11.32 6.06
C VAL A 34 9.88 -12.03 4.89
N VAL A 35 9.54 -11.31 3.84
CA VAL A 35 8.92 -11.85 2.62
C VAL A 35 9.75 -11.51 1.39
N ASN A 36 9.64 -12.34 0.34
CA ASN A 36 10.30 -12.10 -0.94
C ASN A 36 9.23 -11.94 -2.04
N THR A 37 9.30 -10.84 -2.78
CA THR A 37 8.33 -10.49 -3.83
C THR A 37 8.75 -10.95 -5.23
N GLY A 38 9.88 -11.65 -5.35
CA GLY A 38 10.34 -12.30 -6.58
C GLY A 38 10.83 -11.30 -7.62
N LYS A 39 10.40 -11.46 -8.88
CA LYS A 39 10.81 -10.63 -10.02
C LYS A 39 10.58 -9.12 -9.77
N TYR A 40 9.48 -8.78 -9.12
CA TYR A 40 9.08 -7.40 -8.87
C TYR A 40 9.43 -7.00 -7.44
N THR A 41 10.58 -6.36 -7.25
CA THR A 41 11.08 -5.86 -5.95
C THR A 41 10.80 -4.36 -5.73
N GLY A 42 10.08 -3.75 -6.67
CA GLY A 42 9.70 -2.36 -6.68
C GLY A 42 8.49 -2.15 -7.57
N ARG A 43 8.13 -0.88 -7.79
CA ARG A 43 7.01 -0.53 -8.66
C ARG A 43 7.27 -0.96 -10.10
N SER A 44 6.18 -1.22 -10.83
CA SER A 44 6.17 -1.43 -12.28
C SER A 44 5.45 -0.30 -13.01
N PRO A 45 6.08 0.88 -13.24
CA PRO A 45 5.41 2.05 -13.80
C PRO A 45 4.79 1.82 -15.17
N HIS A 46 5.40 0.97 -16.01
CA HIS A 46 4.92 0.64 -17.35
C HIS A 46 3.73 -0.32 -17.35
N ASP A 47 3.42 -0.92 -16.21
CA ASP A 47 2.29 -1.85 -16.04
C ASP A 47 1.12 -1.19 -15.28
N LYS A 48 1.17 0.13 -15.07
CA LYS A 48 0.07 0.91 -14.47
C LYS A 48 -0.81 1.51 -15.56
N PHE A 49 -2.11 1.29 -15.44
CA PHE A 49 -3.13 1.76 -16.38
C PHE A 49 -4.30 2.44 -15.65
N ILE A 50 -4.99 3.33 -16.37
CA ILE A 50 -6.26 3.93 -15.92
C ILE A 50 -7.31 3.64 -16.99
N VAL A 51 -8.48 3.16 -16.58
CA VAL A 51 -9.58 2.89 -17.51
C VAL A 51 -10.06 4.22 -18.09
N ASP A 52 -9.97 4.37 -19.40
CA ASP A 52 -10.42 5.60 -20.07
C ASP A 52 -11.95 5.58 -20.21
N THR A 53 -12.61 6.59 -19.65
CA THR A 53 -14.05 6.77 -19.72
C THR A 53 -14.37 8.22 -20.06
N PRO A 54 -15.47 8.50 -20.77
CA PRO A 54 -15.83 9.87 -21.14
C PRO A 54 -15.89 10.84 -19.94
N GLU A 55 -16.30 10.37 -18.77
CA GLU A 55 -16.48 11.17 -17.56
C GLU A 55 -15.16 11.65 -16.93
N ILE A 56 -14.05 10.97 -17.21
CA ILE A 56 -12.74 11.29 -16.66
C ILE A 56 -11.69 11.64 -17.72
N HIS A 57 -11.99 11.40 -19.00
CA HIS A 57 -11.03 11.56 -20.11
C HIS A 57 -10.30 12.91 -20.04
N ASP A 58 -11.05 14.00 -19.93
CA ASP A 58 -10.52 15.37 -19.88
C ASP A 58 -9.92 15.76 -18.51
N LYS A 59 -10.08 14.91 -17.48
CA LYS A 59 -9.55 15.14 -16.13
C LYS A 59 -8.20 14.46 -15.92
N ILE A 60 -7.81 13.53 -16.78
CA ILE A 60 -6.57 12.76 -16.65
C ILE A 60 -5.51 13.35 -17.58
N ASN A 61 -4.32 13.59 -17.03
CA ASN A 61 -3.15 13.94 -17.83
C ASN A 61 -2.55 12.68 -18.46
N TRP A 62 -3.06 12.27 -19.62
CA TRP A 62 -2.65 11.07 -20.34
C TRP A 62 -1.20 11.16 -20.85
N GLY A 63 -0.48 10.03 -20.83
CA GLY A 63 0.89 9.96 -21.33
C GLY A 63 1.66 8.77 -20.79
N LYS A 64 2.98 8.89 -20.69
CA LYS A 64 3.85 7.79 -20.23
C LYS A 64 3.59 7.34 -18.78
N VAL A 65 2.98 8.20 -17.96
CA VAL A 65 2.68 7.92 -16.54
C VAL A 65 1.25 7.41 -16.36
N ASN A 66 0.29 8.04 -17.04
CA ASN A 66 -1.11 7.64 -17.03
C ASN A 66 -1.45 7.06 -18.40
N VAL A 67 -1.34 5.74 -18.51
CA VAL A 67 -1.59 5.02 -19.76
C VAL A 67 -3.06 4.57 -19.79
N PRO A 68 -3.82 4.88 -20.84
CA PRO A 68 -5.20 4.45 -20.95
C PRO A 68 -5.30 2.94 -21.17
N ILE A 69 -6.36 2.34 -20.65
CA ILE A 69 -6.79 0.97 -21.00
C ILE A 69 -8.30 0.97 -21.22
N SER A 70 -8.80 0.12 -22.11
CA SER A 70 -10.23 0.09 -22.42
C SER A 70 -11.06 -0.57 -21.31
N LYS A 71 -12.36 -0.25 -21.26
CA LYS A 71 -13.33 -0.86 -20.34
C LYS A 71 -13.41 -2.38 -20.54
N GLU A 72 -13.31 -2.85 -21.78
CA GLU A 72 -13.36 -4.27 -22.14
C GLU A 72 -12.12 -5.01 -21.62
N SER A 73 -10.94 -4.42 -21.78
CA SER A 73 -9.70 -4.96 -21.22
C SER A 73 -9.74 -5.03 -19.69
N PHE A 74 -10.24 -3.98 -19.03
CA PHE A 74 -10.47 -4.00 -17.59
C PHE A 74 -11.44 -5.12 -17.18
N ALA A 75 -12.58 -5.26 -17.87
CA ALA A 75 -13.57 -6.29 -17.57
C ALA A 75 -12.99 -7.72 -17.72
N LYS A 76 -12.14 -7.95 -18.73
CA LYS A 76 -11.41 -9.22 -18.90
C LYS A 76 -10.48 -9.50 -17.72
N LEU A 77 -9.66 -8.54 -17.32
CA LEU A 77 -8.74 -8.69 -16.18
C LEU A 77 -9.50 -8.89 -14.87
N LYS A 78 -10.59 -8.14 -14.67
CA LYS A 78 -11.49 -8.28 -13.53
C LYS A 78 -12.10 -9.67 -13.45
N SER A 79 -12.59 -10.21 -14.58
CA SER A 79 -13.14 -11.56 -14.66
C SER A 79 -12.09 -12.61 -14.27
N LYS A 80 -10.85 -12.48 -14.72
CA LYS A 80 -9.75 -13.38 -14.32
C LYS A 80 -9.51 -13.35 -12.81
N ILE A 81 -9.50 -12.16 -12.20
CA ILE A 81 -9.35 -11.98 -10.75
C ILE A 81 -10.55 -12.57 -9.99
N ASP A 82 -11.76 -12.35 -10.46
CA ASP A 82 -12.97 -12.88 -9.82
C ASP A 82 -12.96 -14.41 -9.83
N VAL A 83 -12.70 -15.03 -10.99
CA VAL A 83 -12.54 -16.48 -11.14
C VAL A 83 -11.42 -17.02 -10.23
N PHE A 84 -10.31 -16.28 -10.10
CA PHE A 84 -9.23 -16.66 -9.21
C PHE A 84 -9.67 -16.69 -7.75
N PHE A 85 -10.29 -15.62 -7.25
CA PHE A 85 -10.77 -15.54 -5.86
C PHE A 85 -11.91 -16.51 -5.56
N GLU A 86 -12.74 -16.86 -6.56
CA GLU A 86 -13.76 -17.89 -6.42
C GLU A 86 -13.19 -19.28 -6.17
N LYS A 87 -12.00 -19.57 -6.71
CA LYS A 87 -11.30 -20.85 -6.54
C LYS A 87 -10.42 -20.90 -5.29
N GLN A 88 -10.23 -19.78 -4.59
CA GLN A 88 -9.39 -19.75 -3.40
C GLN A 88 -10.06 -20.46 -2.21
N LYS A 89 -9.27 -21.26 -1.47
CA LYS A 89 -9.72 -21.86 -0.20
C LYS A 89 -9.77 -20.85 0.94
N GLU A 90 -8.86 -19.88 0.93
CA GLU A 90 -8.73 -18.84 1.95
C GLU A 90 -8.59 -17.49 1.27
N VAL A 91 -9.31 -16.48 1.74
CA VAL A 91 -9.24 -15.09 1.24
C VAL A 91 -9.10 -14.15 2.43
N PHE A 92 -8.17 -13.20 2.33
CA PHE A 92 -7.95 -12.18 3.36
C PHE A 92 -8.56 -10.87 2.89
N ILE A 93 -9.36 -10.23 3.75
CA ILE A 93 -10.01 -8.95 3.46
C ILE A 93 -9.65 -7.96 4.55
N ILE A 94 -9.11 -6.80 4.15
CA ILE A 94 -8.83 -5.69 5.06
C ILE A 94 -9.75 -4.52 4.73
N ASP A 95 -10.62 -4.18 5.66
CA ASP A 95 -11.36 -2.92 5.64
C ASP A 95 -10.61 -1.88 6.48
N ALA A 96 -10.24 -0.78 5.84
CA ALA A 96 -9.46 0.29 6.47
C ALA A 96 -9.91 1.67 5.98
N GLN A 97 -9.30 2.70 6.57
CA GLN A 97 -9.49 4.09 6.18
C GLN A 97 -8.20 4.66 5.60
N VAL A 98 -8.32 5.51 4.59
CA VAL A 98 -7.22 6.31 4.05
C VAL A 98 -7.57 7.78 4.17
N GLY A 99 -6.68 8.56 4.77
CA GLY A 99 -6.92 9.94 5.19
C GLY A 99 -7.27 10.04 6.67
N ALA A 100 -6.53 10.84 7.43
CA ALA A 100 -6.84 11.15 8.83
C ALA A 100 -7.94 12.22 8.98
N SER A 101 -8.21 13.02 7.92
CA SER A 101 -9.29 13.99 7.91
C SER A 101 -10.66 13.31 7.97
N LYS A 102 -11.53 13.73 8.90
CA LYS A 102 -12.91 13.21 8.99
C LYS A 102 -13.76 13.55 7.76
N LYS A 103 -13.46 14.65 7.07
CA LYS A 103 -14.21 15.13 5.89
C LYS A 103 -13.78 14.47 4.59
N HIS A 104 -12.48 14.18 4.46
CA HIS A 104 -11.86 13.77 3.19
C HIS A 104 -11.29 12.35 3.20
N ASN A 105 -11.54 11.56 4.25
CA ASN A 105 -11.13 10.16 4.26
C ASN A 105 -12.00 9.31 3.33
N ILE A 106 -11.44 8.21 2.86
CA ILE A 106 -12.17 7.16 2.15
C ILE A 106 -12.04 5.82 2.89
N LYS A 107 -13.07 5.00 2.77
CA LYS A 107 -13.08 3.61 3.24
C LYS A 107 -12.59 2.70 2.12
N VAL A 108 -11.51 1.97 2.36
CA VAL A 108 -10.90 1.06 1.38
C VAL A 108 -11.09 -0.38 1.83
N ARG A 109 -11.57 -1.23 0.92
CA ARG A 109 -11.54 -2.69 1.10
C ARG A 109 -10.46 -3.29 0.22
N VAL A 110 -9.54 -4.04 0.81
CA VAL A 110 -8.47 -4.74 0.10
C VAL A 110 -8.71 -6.25 0.18
N TYR A 111 -8.85 -6.89 -0.97
CA TYR A 111 -8.85 -8.35 -1.12
C TYR A 111 -7.41 -8.80 -1.42
N CYS A 112 -6.87 -9.66 -0.57
CA CYS A 112 -5.50 -10.14 -0.67
C CYS A 112 -5.46 -11.65 -0.91
N GLU A 113 -4.66 -12.05 -1.89
CA GLU A 113 -4.29 -13.45 -2.11
C GLU A 113 -3.39 -13.98 -0.98
N PHE A 114 -2.40 -13.19 -0.58
CA PHE A 114 -1.40 -13.56 0.42
C PHE A 114 -1.70 -12.93 1.79
N ALA A 115 -1.37 -13.64 2.87
CA ALA A 115 -1.58 -13.15 4.23
C ALA A 115 -0.65 -11.95 4.55
N TYR A 116 0.57 -11.92 4.02
CA TYR A 116 1.46 -10.78 4.25
C TYR A 116 0.96 -9.49 3.55
N GLN A 117 0.22 -9.59 2.45
CA GLN A 117 -0.40 -8.43 1.79
C GLN A 117 -1.50 -7.84 2.68
N ALA A 118 -2.27 -8.69 3.35
CA ALA A 118 -3.25 -8.25 4.34
C ALA A 118 -2.56 -7.66 5.58
N LEU A 119 -1.41 -8.21 6.01
CA LEU A 119 -0.60 -7.60 7.07
C LEU A 119 -0.09 -6.22 6.65
N PHE A 120 0.38 -6.11 5.40
CA PHE A 120 0.81 -4.85 4.81
C PHE A 120 -0.31 -3.80 4.87
N ALA A 121 -1.49 -4.12 4.34
CA ALA A 121 -2.63 -3.19 4.37
C ALA A 121 -3.07 -2.83 5.81
N THR A 122 -2.96 -3.77 6.76
CA THR A 122 -3.33 -3.55 8.18
C THR A 122 -2.41 -2.57 8.88
N HIS A 123 -1.11 -2.62 8.59
CA HIS A 123 -0.12 -1.70 9.16
C HIS A 123 -0.11 -0.36 8.43
N LEU A 124 -0.27 -0.38 7.11
CA LEU A 124 -0.14 0.83 6.29
C LEU A 124 -1.37 1.74 6.41
N PHE A 125 -2.57 1.19 6.29
CA PHE A 125 -3.79 2.00 6.29
C PHE A 125 -4.31 2.22 7.72
N ARG A 126 -5.16 3.23 7.88
CA ARG A 126 -5.68 3.60 9.20
C ARG A 126 -6.70 2.56 9.65
N ARG A 127 -6.40 1.89 10.76
CA ARG A 127 -7.26 0.87 11.37
C ARG A 127 -8.56 1.49 11.89
N LEU A 128 -9.65 0.80 11.63
CA LEU A 128 -10.99 1.17 12.10
C LEU A 128 -11.29 0.50 13.44
N SER A 129 -12.07 1.17 14.28
CA SER A 129 -12.62 0.57 15.50
C SER A 129 -13.67 -0.49 15.17
N GLN A 130 -13.99 -1.34 16.14
CA GLN A 130 -15.04 -2.36 15.98
C GLN A 130 -16.42 -1.76 15.64
N SER A 131 -16.74 -0.58 16.17
CA SER A 131 -18.00 0.11 15.86
C SER A 131 -18.02 0.67 14.43
N GLN A 132 -16.87 1.16 13.94
CA GLN A 132 -16.73 1.62 12.55
C GLN A 132 -16.81 0.44 11.57
N LEU A 133 -16.19 -0.70 11.89
CA LEU A 133 -16.23 -1.91 11.05
C LEU A 133 -17.65 -2.46 10.88
N LYS A 134 -18.50 -2.41 11.93
CA LYS A 134 -19.92 -2.82 11.84
C LYS A 134 -20.73 -1.99 10.85
N LYS A 135 -20.36 -0.73 10.62
CA LYS A 135 -21.02 0.22 9.70
C LYS A 135 -20.20 0.44 8.43
N PHE A 136 -19.30 -0.47 8.12
CA PHE A 136 -18.36 -0.29 7.02
C PHE A 136 -19.04 -0.56 5.67
N THR A 137 -18.93 0.43 4.79
CA THR A 137 -19.22 0.35 3.36
C THR A 137 -18.01 0.96 2.67
N GLN A 138 -17.39 0.23 1.74
CA GLN A 138 -16.20 0.73 1.04
C GLN A 138 -16.57 1.80 0.00
N ASP A 139 -15.73 2.82 -0.09
CA ASP A 139 -15.72 3.79 -1.19
C ASP A 139 -14.85 3.30 -2.35
N LEU A 140 -13.78 2.55 -2.05
CA LEU A 140 -12.82 2.01 -3.00
C LEU A 140 -12.56 0.53 -2.72
N THR A 141 -12.54 -0.29 -3.75
CA THR A 141 -12.16 -1.71 -3.65
C THR A 141 -10.84 -1.97 -4.35
N VAL A 142 -9.92 -2.66 -3.69
CA VAL A 142 -8.64 -3.09 -4.24
C VAL A 142 -8.61 -4.61 -4.27
N TYR A 143 -8.35 -5.19 -5.44
CA TYR A 143 -8.10 -6.62 -5.60
C TYR A 143 -6.62 -6.85 -5.87
N CYS A 144 -5.93 -7.51 -4.93
CA CYS A 144 -4.53 -7.87 -5.06
C CYS A 144 -4.39 -9.40 -5.19
N ALA A 145 -4.17 -9.84 -6.42
CA ALA A 145 -4.03 -11.24 -6.82
C ALA A 145 -2.81 -11.40 -7.74
N PRO A 146 -1.57 -11.28 -7.21
CA PRO A 146 -0.35 -11.38 -8.00
C PRO A 146 -0.17 -12.71 -8.76
N SER A 147 -0.84 -13.80 -8.38
CA SER A 147 -0.83 -15.05 -9.15
C SER A 147 -1.68 -14.99 -10.43
N VAL A 148 -2.53 -13.97 -10.58
CA VAL A 148 -3.23 -13.69 -11.82
C VAL A 148 -2.34 -12.84 -12.71
N THR A 149 -2.01 -13.35 -13.89
CA THR A 149 -1.19 -12.66 -14.87
C THR A 149 -2.00 -12.22 -16.08
N SER A 150 -1.52 -11.16 -16.73
CA SER A 150 -2.03 -10.67 -18.00
C SER A 150 -1.32 -11.33 -19.18
N ASN A 151 -2.01 -11.41 -20.31
CA ASN A 151 -1.40 -11.65 -21.62
C ASN A 151 -1.41 -10.32 -22.40
N PRO A 152 -0.25 -9.68 -22.63
CA PRO A 152 -0.14 -8.37 -23.29
C PRO A 152 -0.97 -8.23 -24.55
N LYS A 153 -0.95 -9.24 -25.42
CA LYS A 153 -1.62 -9.20 -26.72
C LYS A 153 -3.14 -9.23 -26.60
N SER A 154 -3.70 -10.06 -25.71
CA SER A 154 -5.16 -10.24 -25.60
C SER A 154 -5.83 -9.28 -24.63
N ASP A 155 -5.07 -8.82 -23.63
CA ASP A 155 -5.58 -8.04 -22.51
C ASP A 155 -5.24 -6.55 -22.63
N GLY A 156 -4.39 -6.16 -23.60
CA GLY A 156 -4.03 -4.76 -23.84
C GLY A 156 -3.15 -4.18 -22.73
N THR A 157 -2.15 -4.95 -22.30
CA THR A 157 -1.22 -4.56 -21.23
C THR A 157 0.22 -4.62 -21.75
N ASN A 158 1.16 -4.08 -20.97
CA ASN A 158 2.57 -4.03 -21.34
C ASN A 158 3.31 -5.35 -21.06
N SER A 159 3.05 -5.98 -19.91
CA SER A 159 3.67 -7.25 -19.50
C SER A 159 2.67 -8.19 -18.83
N GLU A 160 3.14 -9.24 -18.17
CA GLU A 160 2.29 -10.11 -17.37
C GLU A 160 1.74 -9.44 -16.10
N ALA A 161 2.38 -8.34 -15.64
CA ALA A 161 1.91 -7.55 -14.51
C ALA A 161 0.91 -6.48 -14.98
N PHE A 162 0.00 -6.11 -14.08
CA PHE A 162 -0.97 -5.05 -14.33
C PHE A 162 -1.44 -4.41 -13.02
N ILE A 163 -1.49 -3.08 -13.00
CA ILE A 163 -2.04 -2.24 -11.94
C ILE A 163 -3.06 -1.31 -12.59
N VAL A 164 -4.34 -1.69 -12.58
CA VAL A 164 -5.38 -0.99 -13.33
C VAL A 164 -6.33 -0.26 -12.39
N LEU A 165 -6.47 1.05 -12.57
CA LEU A 165 -7.40 1.89 -11.81
C LEU A 165 -8.63 2.16 -12.66
N ASN A 166 -9.79 1.70 -12.20
CA ASN A 166 -11.09 2.12 -12.72
C ASN A 166 -11.71 3.10 -11.72
N ILE A 167 -11.55 4.39 -12.00
CA ILE A 167 -12.01 5.47 -11.13
C ILE A 167 -13.54 5.53 -11.10
N HIS A 168 -14.19 5.31 -12.23
CA HIS A 168 -15.66 5.32 -12.33
C HIS A 168 -16.29 4.20 -11.48
N GLU A 169 -15.78 2.98 -11.59
CA GLU A 169 -16.24 1.83 -10.79
C GLU A 169 -15.59 1.75 -9.39
N LYS A 170 -14.76 2.74 -9.03
CA LYS A 170 -14.02 2.81 -7.76
C LYS A 170 -13.34 1.49 -7.39
N THR A 171 -12.64 0.91 -8.37
CA THR A 171 -12.01 -0.41 -8.27
C THR A 171 -10.58 -0.37 -8.80
N ILE A 172 -9.67 -1.01 -8.08
CA ILE A 172 -8.26 -1.18 -8.45
C ILE A 172 -7.94 -2.67 -8.56
N LEU A 173 -7.26 -3.06 -9.63
CA LEU A 173 -6.79 -4.42 -9.88
C LEU A 173 -5.27 -4.46 -9.86
N ILE A 174 -4.70 -5.41 -9.12
CA ILE A 174 -3.26 -5.65 -9.05
C ILE A 174 -3.03 -7.14 -9.31
N GLY A 175 -2.31 -7.45 -10.41
CA GLY A 175 -1.89 -8.80 -10.79
C GLY A 175 -0.45 -8.85 -11.30
N GLY A 176 0.13 -10.05 -11.32
CA GLY A 176 1.52 -10.35 -11.69
C GLY A 176 2.61 -9.87 -10.72
N SER A 177 2.38 -8.78 -9.97
CA SER A 177 3.38 -8.20 -9.04
C SER A 177 3.04 -8.49 -7.58
N LYS A 178 3.95 -9.16 -6.88
CA LYS A 178 3.87 -9.41 -5.42
C LYS A 178 4.32 -8.21 -4.58
N TYR A 179 4.86 -7.16 -5.19
CA TYR A 179 5.37 -5.99 -4.48
C TYR A 179 4.23 -5.25 -3.76
N ALA A 180 4.28 -5.18 -2.43
CA ALA A 180 3.15 -4.65 -1.65
C ALA A 180 2.96 -3.14 -1.84
N GLY A 181 4.03 -2.44 -2.24
CA GLY A 181 3.96 -1.02 -2.59
C GLY A 181 3.00 -0.68 -3.74
N GLU A 182 2.57 -1.65 -4.55
CA GLU A 182 1.49 -1.41 -5.53
C GLU A 182 0.14 -1.15 -4.86
N ILE A 183 -0.15 -1.79 -3.71
CA ILE A 183 -1.35 -1.51 -2.91
C ILE A 183 -1.31 -0.06 -2.43
N LYS A 184 -0.17 0.36 -1.83
CA LYS A 184 0.05 1.73 -1.35
C LYS A 184 -0.15 2.76 -2.48
N LYS A 185 0.64 2.64 -3.54
CA LYS A 185 0.74 3.71 -4.55
C LYS A 185 -0.42 3.74 -5.54
N SER A 186 -1.16 2.65 -5.71
CA SER A 186 -2.42 2.67 -6.47
C SER A 186 -3.51 3.43 -5.71
N VAL A 187 -3.65 3.22 -4.40
CA VAL A 187 -4.59 3.98 -3.56
C VAL A 187 -4.16 5.45 -3.47
N PHE A 188 -2.86 5.74 -3.32
CA PHE A 188 -2.37 7.12 -3.40
C PHE A 188 -2.69 7.79 -4.74
N SER A 189 -2.54 7.07 -5.86
CA SER A 189 -2.91 7.58 -7.18
C SER A 189 -4.39 7.91 -7.28
N TYR A 190 -5.25 7.10 -6.67
CA TYR A 190 -6.69 7.38 -6.58
C TYR A 190 -6.97 8.62 -5.70
N MET A 191 -6.30 8.77 -4.56
CA MET A 191 -6.41 9.96 -3.71
C MET A 191 -5.95 11.24 -4.43
N ASN A 192 -4.89 11.17 -5.24
CA ASN A 192 -4.41 12.28 -6.04
C ASN A 192 -5.42 12.76 -7.10
N TYR A 193 -6.31 11.88 -7.56
CA TYR A 193 -7.42 12.25 -8.45
C TYR A 193 -8.63 12.78 -7.67
N LEU A 194 -8.99 12.13 -6.56
CA LEU A 194 -10.20 12.44 -5.81
C LEU A 194 -10.11 13.77 -5.07
N LEU A 195 -9.01 14.01 -4.35
CA LEU A 195 -8.91 15.11 -3.40
C LEU A 195 -8.93 16.52 -4.01
N PRO A 196 -8.27 16.78 -5.16
CA PRO A 196 -8.36 18.08 -5.81
C PRO A 196 -9.79 18.49 -6.19
N GLN A 197 -10.69 17.52 -6.41
CA GLN A 197 -12.11 17.80 -6.67
C GLN A 197 -12.89 18.25 -5.43
N SER A 198 -12.24 18.26 -4.26
CA SER A 198 -12.78 18.72 -2.98
C SER A 198 -11.89 19.77 -2.31
N ASP A 199 -11.14 20.54 -3.11
CA ASP A 199 -10.23 21.62 -2.69
C ASP A 199 -9.19 21.17 -1.64
N VAL A 200 -8.71 19.93 -1.76
CA VAL A 200 -7.60 19.40 -0.98
C VAL A 200 -6.41 19.18 -1.90
N PHE A 201 -5.24 19.72 -1.52
CA PHE A 201 -3.99 19.53 -2.23
C PHE A 201 -3.30 18.22 -1.75
N PRO A 202 -3.27 17.15 -2.56
CA PRO A 202 -2.58 15.93 -2.21
C PRO A 202 -1.08 16.07 -2.47
N MET A 203 -0.26 15.54 -1.56
CA MET A 203 1.18 15.76 -1.52
C MET A 203 1.92 14.45 -1.30
N HIS A 204 3.04 14.30 -2.01
CA HIS A 204 4.02 13.23 -1.80
C HIS A 204 5.22 13.81 -1.03
N CYS A 205 5.09 13.88 0.29
CA CYS A 205 6.06 14.49 1.19
C CYS A 205 6.04 13.79 2.56
N SER A 206 7.10 13.92 3.35
CA SER A 206 6.96 13.71 4.79
C SER A 206 6.50 15.00 5.47
N ALA A 207 5.89 14.89 6.64
CA ALA A 207 5.48 16.04 7.43
C ALA A 207 5.64 15.79 8.93
N ASN A 208 6.07 16.81 9.66
CA ASN A 208 6.14 16.80 11.12
C ASN A 208 5.62 18.14 11.70
N ILE A 209 5.30 18.13 12.99
CA ILE A 209 4.73 19.28 13.69
C ILE A 209 5.48 19.52 14.99
N GLU A 210 5.61 20.79 15.37
CA GLU A 210 6.12 21.14 16.69
C GLU A 210 5.21 20.62 17.79
N SER A 211 5.78 20.35 18.96
CA SER A 211 5.05 19.93 20.16
C SER A 211 3.96 20.93 20.59
N ASN A 212 4.10 22.21 20.23
CA ASN A 212 3.10 23.26 20.48
C ASN A 212 1.95 23.29 19.44
N GLY A 213 2.02 22.47 18.39
CA GLY A 213 1.02 22.38 17.31
C GLY A 213 0.97 23.57 16.35
N LYS A 214 1.85 24.58 16.46
CA LYS A 214 1.77 25.83 15.70
C LYS A 214 2.34 25.75 14.30
N THR A 215 3.44 25.00 14.12
CA THR A 215 4.19 24.96 12.86
C THR A 215 4.27 23.55 12.33
N THR A 216 3.75 23.33 11.12
CA THR A 216 3.95 22.11 10.33
C THR A 216 5.04 22.33 9.30
N ALA A 217 6.01 21.42 9.22
CA ALA A 217 7.02 21.42 8.16
C ALA A 217 6.71 20.30 7.16
N LEU A 218 6.89 20.59 5.87
CA LEU A 218 6.68 19.68 4.76
C LEU A 218 8.02 19.44 4.05
N PHE A 219 8.36 18.18 3.81
CA PHE A 219 9.62 17.81 3.17
C PHE A 219 9.33 17.10 1.85
N PHE A 220 9.47 17.84 0.75
CA PHE A 220 9.36 17.29 -0.59
C PHE A 220 10.70 16.75 -1.07
N GLY A 221 10.66 15.66 -1.83
CA GLY A 221 11.87 15.06 -2.37
C GLY A 221 11.61 13.70 -2.98
N LEU A 222 12.49 13.29 -3.89
CA LEU A 222 12.44 11.95 -4.46
C LEU A 222 12.87 10.90 -3.44
N SER A 223 12.81 9.64 -3.83
CA SER A 223 13.22 8.54 -2.96
C SER A 223 14.74 8.59 -2.75
N GLY A 224 15.19 8.57 -1.48
CA GLY A 224 16.61 8.64 -1.12
C GLY A 224 17.18 10.05 -0.92
N THR A 225 16.36 11.11 -1.01
CA THR A 225 16.81 12.51 -0.82
C THR A 225 16.72 12.99 0.64
N GLY A 226 16.68 12.09 1.62
CA GLY A 226 16.69 12.45 3.04
C GLY A 226 15.34 12.85 3.67
N LYS A 227 14.20 12.76 2.96
CA LYS A 227 12.87 13.09 3.50
C LYS A 227 12.60 12.49 4.87
N THR A 228 12.75 11.16 4.97
CA THR A 228 12.45 10.40 6.19
C THR A 228 13.40 10.79 7.32
N THR A 229 14.69 10.92 7.01
CA THR A 229 15.73 11.33 7.98
C THR A 229 15.45 12.74 8.53
N LEU A 230 15.15 13.71 7.67
CA LEU A 230 14.88 15.09 8.08
C LEU A 230 13.54 15.24 8.81
N SER A 231 12.54 14.41 8.49
CA SER A 231 11.25 14.44 9.19
C SER A 231 11.29 13.78 10.57
N ALA A 232 12.25 12.89 10.83
CA ALA A 232 12.42 12.16 12.09
C ALA A 232 13.24 12.96 13.12
N ASP A 233 12.91 14.25 13.25
CA ASP A 233 13.48 15.15 14.24
C ASP A 233 12.95 14.81 15.65
N PRO A 234 13.81 14.58 16.66
CA PRO A 234 13.38 14.22 18.00
C PRO A 234 12.53 15.29 18.70
N ASP A 235 12.65 16.56 18.32
CA ASP A 235 11.91 17.68 18.93
C ASP A 235 10.56 17.94 18.24
N ARG A 236 10.22 17.16 17.20
CA ARG A 236 9.00 17.30 16.41
C ARG A 236 8.24 15.98 16.33
N SER A 237 6.91 16.07 16.39
CA SER A 237 6.04 14.90 16.22
C SER A 237 5.83 14.60 14.74
N LEU A 238 6.13 13.37 14.31
CA LEU A 238 5.90 12.93 12.93
C LEU A 238 4.39 12.85 12.64
N ILE A 239 3.93 13.52 11.58
CA ILE A 239 2.55 13.37 11.07
C ILE A 239 2.47 12.16 10.14
N GLY A 240 3.46 12.01 9.25
CA GLY A 240 3.60 10.89 8.31
C GLY A 240 4.86 11.02 7.45
N ASP A 241 5.28 9.94 6.82
CA ASP A 241 6.55 9.86 6.09
C ASP A 241 6.46 10.07 4.57
N ASP A 242 5.26 10.01 3.98
CA ASP A 242 5.17 9.92 2.52
C ASP A 242 3.93 10.56 1.87
N GLU A 243 2.73 10.44 2.43
CA GLU A 243 1.48 10.82 1.75
C GLU A 243 0.55 11.67 2.62
N HIS A 244 0.29 12.91 2.19
CA HIS A 244 -0.52 13.87 2.94
C HIS A 244 -1.51 14.60 2.05
N GLY A 245 -2.56 15.14 2.66
CA GLY A 245 -3.45 16.12 2.06
C GLY A 245 -3.38 17.42 2.84
N TRP A 246 -3.48 18.54 2.13
CA TRP A 246 -3.63 19.87 2.73
C TRP A 246 -4.98 20.43 2.34
N GLY A 247 -5.89 20.49 3.31
CA GLY A 247 -7.22 21.12 3.15
C GLY A 247 -7.37 22.34 4.07
N GLN A 248 -8.60 22.84 4.17
CA GLN A 248 -8.91 24.02 5.00
C GLN A 248 -8.57 23.85 6.48
N ASP A 249 -8.67 22.62 7.01
CA ASP A 249 -8.38 22.30 8.41
C ASP A 249 -6.88 21.97 8.65
N GLY A 250 -6.03 22.10 7.62
CA GLY A 250 -4.59 21.86 7.69
C GLY A 250 -4.12 20.57 7.00
N VAL A 251 -2.91 20.12 7.38
CA VAL A 251 -2.23 18.95 6.81
C VAL A 251 -2.67 17.67 7.53
N PHE A 252 -2.99 16.62 6.79
CA PHE A 252 -3.35 15.33 7.35
C PHE A 252 -2.68 14.17 6.60
N ASN A 253 -2.25 13.15 7.35
CA ASN A 253 -1.67 11.93 6.79
C ASN A 253 -2.74 11.06 6.11
N PHE A 254 -2.42 10.45 4.98
CA PHE A 254 -3.28 9.43 4.37
C PHE A 254 -3.16 8.07 5.07
N GLU A 255 -1.98 7.78 5.59
CA GLU A 255 -1.59 6.47 6.08
C GLU A 255 -1.77 6.37 7.60
N GLY A 256 -1.69 5.15 8.11
CA GLY A 256 -1.71 4.77 9.53
C GLY A 256 -0.41 4.13 10.02
N GLY A 257 0.54 3.88 9.12
CA GLY A 257 1.88 3.36 9.42
C GLY A 257 2.90 3.90 8.40
N CYS A 258 4.11 3.36 8.41
CA CYS A 258 5.24 3.88 7.63
C CYS A 258 5.88 2.78 6.79
N TYR A 259 6.10 3.04 5.50
CA TYR A 259 6.75 2.13 4.54
C TYR A 259 8.17 2.62 4.20
N ALA A 260 9.08 2.48 5.17
CA ALA A 260 10.42 3.06 5.14
C ALA A 260 11.43 2.20 4.38
N LYS A 261 12.30 2.84 3.57
CA LYS A 261 13.40 2.15 2.89
C LYS A 261 14.54 1.84 3.86
N CYS A 262 14.86 0.55 4.04
CA CYS A 262 15.95 0.11 4.92
C CYS A 262 17.32 -0.08 4.25
N ILE A 263 17.51 0.38 3.01
CA ILE A 263 18.81 0.23 2.35
C ILE A 263 19.86 1.10 3.06
N ARG A 264 20.95 0.48 3.51
CA ARG A 264 22.01 1.15 4.30
C ARG A 264 21.50 1.78 5.60
N LEU A 265 20.39 1.27 6.15
CA LEU A 265 19.89 1.70 7.45
C LEU A 265 20.96 1.46 8.52
N LYS A 266 21.28 2.52 9.26
CA LYS A 266 22.19 2.49 10.40
C LYS A 266 21.43 2.91 11.65
N ARG A 267 21.73 2.27 12.78
CA ARG A 267 21.11 2.60 14.06
C ARG A 267 21.40 4.05 14.45
N GLU A 268 22.57 4.54 14.11
CA GLU A 268 23.06 5.87 14.50
C GLU A 268 22.34 6.99 13.74
N SER A 269 22.01 6.77 12.45
CA SER A 269 21.36 7.78 11.62
C SER A 269 19.83 7.74 11.72
N GLU A 270 19.25 6.56 11.91
CA GLU A 270 17.80 6.35 11.91
C GLU A 270 17.36 5.39 13.05
N PRO A 271 17.60 5.78 14.33
CA PRO A 271 17.40 4.89 15.47
C PRO A 271 15.96 4.40 15.63
N GLN A 272 14.98 5.25 15.33
CA GLN A 272 13.57 4.92 15.45
C GLN A 272 13.16 3.81 14.46
N ILE A 273 13.56 3.97 13.19
CA ILE A 273 13.31 2.96 12.14
C ILE A 273 14.07 1.68 12.48
N TRP A 274 15.35 1.77 12.87
CA TRP A 274 16.16 0.61 13.28
C TRP A 274 15.49 -0.24 14.37
N VAL A 275 14.96 0.40 15.40
CA VAL A 275 14.27 -0.28 16.50
C VAL A 275 12.95 -0.87 16.00
N ALA A 276 12.20 -0.11 15.21
CA ALA A 276 10.89 -0.53 14.76
C ALA A 276 10.92 -1.76 13.85
N ILE A 277 11.89 -1.85 12.94
CA ILE A 277 12.04 -3.00 12.03
C ILE A 277 12.50 -4.29 12.72
N ARG A 278 13.04 -4.18 13.94
CA ARG A 278 13.53 -5.29 14.77
C ARG A 278 12.51 -5.73 15.83
N ARG A 279 11.24 -5.37 15.68
CA ARG A 279 10.16 -5.78 16.57
C ARG A 279 9.30 -6.86 15.93
N LYS A 280 8.81 -7.77 16.77
CA LYS A 280 7.76 -8.71 16.39
C LYS A 280 6.56 -7.95 15.83
N GLY A 281 6.14 -8.35 14.64
CA GLY A 281 5.05 -7.69 13.92
C GLY A 281 5.49 -6.80 12.78
N ALA A 282 6.75 -6.35 12.72
CA ALA A 282 7.27 -5.65 11.55
C ALA A 282 7.26 -6.58 10.31
N LEU A 283 6.94 -6.01 9.15
CA LEU A 283 7.00 -6.70 7.86
C LEU A 283 8.16 -6.12 7.05
N LEU A 284 9.08 -6.97 6.63
CA LEU A 284 10.26 -6.63 5.85
C LEU A 284 10.14 -7.27 4.47
N GLU A 285 10.24 -6.47 3.42
CA GLU A 285 10.23 -6.97 2.04
C GLU A 285 11.67 -7.12 1.54
N ASN A 286 11.98 -8.23 0.88
CA ASN A 286 13.23 -8.44 0.14
C ASN A 286 14.54 -8.21 0.93
N VAL A 287 14.49 -8.25 2.27
CA VAL A 287 15.67 -8.16 3.14
C VAL A 287 16.40 -9.49 3.16
N VAL A 288 17.72 -9.42 3.07
CA VAL A 288 18.59 -10.60 3.23
C VAL A 288 18.76 -10.88 4.72
N LEU A 289 18.63 -12.15 5.09
CA LEU A 289 18.98 -12.62 6.43
C LEU A 289 20.40 -13.18 6.44
N GLU A 290 21.15 -12.92 7.51
CA GLU A 290 22.38 -13.63 7.80
C GLU A 290 22.11 -15.11 8.11
N LYS A 291 23.16 -15.94 8.06
CA LYS A 291 23.06 -17.38 8.40
C LYS A 291 22.50 -17.63 9.81
N ASN A 292 22.74 -16.70 10.74
CA ASN A 292 22.24 -16.75 12.11
C ASN A 292 20.79 -16.25 12.26
N GLY A 293 20.14 -15.84 11.17
CA GLY A 293 18.78 -15.29 11.12
C GLY A 293 18.67 -13.79 11.47
N ASP A 294 19.78 -13.09 11.72
CA ASP A 294 19.78 -11.63 11.91
C ASP A 294 19.59 -10.89 10.58
N LEU A 295 19.16 -9.64 10.64
CA LEU A 295 18.91 -8.80 9.48
C LEU A 295 20.25 -8.34 8.87
N PHE A 296 20.51 -8.74 7.63
CA PHE A 296 21.58 -8.18 6.83
C PHE A 296 21.03 -6.96 6.07
N THR A 297 21.40 -5.74 6.49
CA THR A 297 20.85 -4.50 5.93
C THR A 297 21.44 -4.14 4.56
N ARG A 298 21.20 -4.98 3.55
CA ARG A 298 21.34 -4.62 2.13
C ARG A 298 20.05 -4.98 1.37
N LEU A 299 19.27 -3.93 1.03
CA LEU A 299 17.98 -3.88 0.28
C LEU A 299 16.73 -4.44 1.02
N ILE A 300 15.45 -4.03 0.86
CA ILE A 300 14.74 -2.74 0.64
C ILE A 300 13.33 -2.86 1.30
N LEU A 301 12.92 -1.86 2.07
CA LEU A 301 11.56 -1.59 2.61
C LEU A 301 11.10 -2.39 3.84
N SER A 302 10.64 -1.65 4.84
CA SER A 302 10.02 -2.14 6.06
C SER A 302 8.71 -1.42 6.30
N LEU A 303 7.74 -2.15 6.81
CA LEU A 303 6.49 -1.60 7.27
C LEU A 303 6.42 -1.68 8.78
N ILE A 304 6.22 -0.52 9.38
CA ILE A 304 6.19 -0.32 10.82
C ILE A 304 4.75 0.10 11.22
N PRO A 305 4.13 -0.56 12.20
CA PRO A 305 2.82 -0.17 12.74
C PRO A 305 2.85 1.10 13.60
#